data_AF-A0A8S3BQT5-F1
#
_entry.id   AF-A0A8S3BQT5-F1
#
_cell.length_a   1.000
_cell.length_b   1.000
_cell.length_c   1.000
_cell.angle_alpha   90.00
_cell.angle_beta   90.00
_cell.angle_gamma   90.00
#
_symmetry.space_group_name_H-M   'P 1'
#
loop_
_entity.id
_entity.type
_entity.pdbx_description
1 polymer ?
#
loop_
_entity_poly.entity_id
_entity_poly.type
_entity_poly.pdbx_seq_one_letter_code
_entity_poly.pdbx_strand_id
1 'polypeptide(L)'
;MQSDVFHPILPRVIQFFDEHKNHSSDYVRANICVLIGQTLEKMVENAELDGELFELLVNISLDRMNDRSYQVRAQAAKASGRLQNTKDPDDLITKRLIWLMDHDSHPLVRKESLRSIAITRSNLPHFLRRLTDTNATVRLCAYNVFAQKVQTLKVLPTVERCRIVRMGMDDPEEPVVRAFVECVVHTWIDKLPVPPGTDLTHQPDAHKTITGFLKMIDVMNIGEQTGRILKMLFDDNLTKHYDHFKDIFINDKRLIGVEQLDCESAFFWQHLVEYLSRNNEYTEKLDAILPELVDLVDVIYDLIRSYHDDSSTDSVAAEINFVIDCVLHVMAHCKFDDLAGRYRVETLCRDMLFMEEIAPTTYKMIMNIMKKIEPKFEHRQRKTIEILADLEKRESRCTEHILADRKSEYEIIALRERQSSLQDSLHRIRDHDIASQNVDERVRLEKDLIEVKQRLSYYDHTILSTQSQSHMSTITSTGDRSSDDHRNFMLVKRLTILCELLSTTMP
;
A
#
# COMPACT_ATOMS: atom_id res chain seq x y z
N MET A 1 -29.69 28.12 36.89
CA MET A 1 -29.89 27.86 35.46
C MET A 1 -30.94 28.84 34.97
N GLN A 2 -30.53 30.01 34.47
CA GLN A 2 -31.46 30.88 33.75
C GLN A 2 -31.72 30.18 32.42
N SER A 3 -32.98 29.82 32.16
CA SER A 3 -33.42 29.56 30.80
C SER A 3 -33.14 30.83 30.01
N ASP A 4 -32.25 30.79 29.02
CA ASP A 4 -32.03 31.92 28.12
C ASP A 4 -33.31 32.12 27.31
N VAL A 5 -34.25 32.89 27.87
CA VAL A 5 -35.47 33.28 27.17
C VAL A 5 -35.03 34.19 26.03
N PHE A 6 -35.19 33.72 24.79
CA PHE A 6 -34.87 34.55 23.62
C PHE A 6 -35.59 35.89 23.69
N HIS A 7 -34.96 36.91 23.12
CA HIS A 7 -35.57 38.23 23.03
C HIS A 7 -36.97 38.13 22.39
N PRO A 8 -38.02 38.79 22.92
CA PRO A 8 -39.41 38.68 22.44
C PRO A 8 -39.64 39.05 20.96
N ILE A 9 -38.62 39.61 20.31
CA ILE A 9 -38.66 39.92 18.87
C ILE A 9 -38.49 38.67 18.00
N LEU A 10 -37.85 37.62 18.51
CA LEU A 10 -37.52 36.44 17.71
C LEU A 10 -38.75 35.74 17.11
N PRO A 11 -39.84 35.48 17.87
CA PRO A 11 -41.06 34.93 17.29
C PRO A 11 -41.64 35.82 16.18
N ARG A 12 -41.60 37.15 16.34
CA ARG A 12 -42.07 38.10 15.31
C ARG A 12 -41.21 38.08 14.06
N VAL A 13 -39.89 37.91 14.22
CA VAL A 13 -38.95 37.78 13.09
C VAL A 13 -39.21 36.47 12.33
N ILE A 14 -39.43 35.36 13.04
CA ILE A 14 -39.75 34.07 12.41
C ILE A 14 -41.10 34.14 11.69
N GLN A 15 -42.10 34.78 12.28
CA GLN A 15 -43.39 35.02 11.62
C GLN A 15 -43.23 35.86 10.34
N PHE A 16 -42.40 36.91 10.38
CA PHE A 16 -42.08 37.70 9.19
C PHE A 16 -41.47 36.84 8.07
N PHE A 17 -40.62 35.85 8.41
CA PHE A 17 -40.08 34.90 7.43
C PHE A 17 -41.19 34.07 6.79
N ASP A 18 -42.16 33.59 7.58
CA ASP A 18 -43.27 32.79 7.06
C ASP A 18 -44.16 33.59 6.10
N GLU A 19 -44.49 34.83 6.45
CA GLU A 19 -45.29 35.73 5.61
C GLU A 19 -44.64 35.99 4.23
N HIS A 20 -43.31 36.08 4.19
CA HIS A 20 -42.57 36.45 2.98
C HIS A 20 -41.93 35.26 2.26
N LYS A 21 -42.05 34.03 2.79
CA LYS A 21 -41.39 32.85 2.21
C LYS A 21 -41.75 32.64 0.74
N ASN A 22 -43.01 32.89 0.37
CA ASN A 22 -43.59 32.65 -0.97
C ASN A 22 -43.64 33.90 -1.86
N HIS A 23 -42.85 34.93 -1.56
CA HIS A 23 -42.82 36.15 -2.36
C HIS A 23 -42.49 35.87 -3.84
N SER A 24 -43.03 36.64 -4.78
CA SER A 24 -42.88 36.41 -6.24
C SER A 24 -41.43 36.55 -6.73
N SER A 25 -40.72 37.54 -6.20
CA SER A 25 -39.29 37.77 -6.43
C SER A 25 -38.42 36.70 -5.74
N ASP A 26 -37.56 36.05 -6.51
CA ASP A 26 -36.58 35.08 -6.00
C ASP A 26 -35.51 35.73 -5.13
N TYR A 27 -35.15 36.99 -5.38
CA TYR A 27 -34.29 37.78 -4.51
C TYR A 27 -34.85 37.86 -3.08
N VAL A 28 -36.16 38.13 -2.94
CA VAL A 28 -36.79 38.19 -1.61
C VAL A 28 -36.75 36.83 -0.95
N ARG A 29 -37.16 35.76 -1.66
CA ARG A 29 -37.14 34.39 -1.12
C ARG A 29 -35.74 33.95 -0.69
N ALA A 30 -34.71 34.27 -1.48
CA ALA A 30 -33.33 33.96 -1.14
C ALA A 30 -32.87 34.73 0.10
N ASN A 31 -33.23 36.01 0.23
CA ASN A 31 -32.87 36.80 1.42
C ASN A 31 -33.62 36.33 2.67
N ILE A 32 -34.85 35.82 2.56
CA ILE A 32 -35.52 35.16 3.69
C ILE A 32 -34.67 33.97 4.18
N CYS A 33 -34.18 33.11 3.28
CA CYS A 33 -33.27 32.03 3.67
C CYS A 33 -31.97 32.53 4.31
N VAL A 34 -31.38 33.61 3.77
CA VAL A 34 -30.16 34.23 4.36
C VAL A 34 -30.44 34.72 5.77
N LEU A 35 -31.56 35.41 6.00
CA LEU A 35 -31.95 35.92 7.31
C LEU A 35 -32.21 34.79 8.31
N ILE A 36 -32.85 33.69 7.87
CA ILE A 36 -33.01 32.47 8.69
C ILE A 36 -31.63 31.95 9.11
N GLY A 37 -30.72 31.76 8.15
CA GLY A 37 -29.38 31.25 8.41
C GLY A 37 -28.58 32.13 9.38
N GLN A 38 -28.60 33.45 9.17
CA GLN A 38 -27.93 34.42 10.06
C GLN A 38 -28.54 34.44 11.46
N THR A 39 -29.87 34.36 11.55
CA THR A 39 -30.57 34.32 12.84
C THR A 39 -30.16 33.07 13.61
N LEU A 40 -30.16 31.91 12.96
CA LEU A 40 -29.72 30.65 13.54
C LEU A 40 -28.25 30.69 13.92
N GLU A 41 -27.36 31.22 13.09
CA GLU A 41 -25.91 31.30 13.37
C GLU A 41 -25.59 32.15 14.62
N LYS A 42 -26.38 33.20 14.88
CA LYS A 42 -26.18 34.09 16.05
C LYS A 42 -26.73 33.52 17.37
N MET A 43 -27.49 32.43 17.34
CA MET A 43 -27.92 31.77 18.58
C MET A 43 -26.73 31.07 19.26
N VAL A 44 -26.74 30.97 20.60
CA VAL A 44 -25.75 30.14 21.31
C VAL A 44 -25.88 28.67 20.90
N GLU A 45 -24.81 27.87 20.98
CA GLU A 45 -24.78 26.50 20.42
C GLU A 45 -25.91 25.60 20.95
N ASN A 46 -26.24 25.73 22.24
CA ASN A 46 -27.27 24.93 22.92
C ASN A 46 -28.62 25.67 23.07
N ALA A 47 -28.89 26.66 22.21
CA ALA A 47 -30.13 27.42 22.29
C ALA A 47 -31.33 26.53 21.91
N GLU A 48 -32.35 26.49 22.76
CA GLU A 48 -33.57 25.69 22.57
C GLU A 48 -34.73 26.57 22.11
N LEU A 49 -35.06 26.50 20.82
CA LEU A 49 -36.23 27.17 20.26
C LEU A 49 -37.53 26.48 20.71
N ASP A 50 -38.59 27.28 20.82
CA ASP A 50 -39.94 26.75 20.93
C ASP A 50 -40.22 25.78 19.76
N GLY A 51 -40.87 24.65 20.06
CA GLY A 51 -41.07 23.56 19.11
C GLY A 51 -41.84 23.98 17.86
N GLU A 52 -42.86 24.83 18.01
CA GLU A 52 -43.67 25.30 16.87
C GLU A 52 -42.85 26.24 15.98
N LEU A 53 -42.04 27.12 16.58
CA LEU A 53 -41.14 28.01 15.83
C LEU A 53 -40.04 27.23 15.11
N PHE A 54 -39.51 26.18 15.73
CA PHE A 54 -38.52 25.31 15.12
C PHE A 54 -39.11 24.54 13.91
N GLU A 55 -40.27 23.92 14.07
CA GLU A 55 -40.97 23.23 12.98
C GLU A 55 -41.32 24.19 11.83
N LEU A 56 -41.70 25.43 12.14
CA LEU A 56 -41.94 26.45 11.13
C LEU A 56 -40.69 26.74 10.29
N LEU A 57 -39.53 26.92 10.94
CA LEU A 57 -38.26 27.14 10.25
C LEU A 57 -37.84 25.93 9.40
N VAL A 58 -38.07 24.71 9.89
CA VAL A 58 -37.84 23.46 9.14
C VAL A 58 -38.70 23.43 7.87
N ASN A 59 -40.01 23.70 8.00
CA ASN A 59 -40.95 23.69 6.89
C ASN A 59 -40.61 24.75 5.83
N ILE A 60 -40.31 25.99 6.25
CA ILE A 60 -39.87 27.05 5.33
C ILE A 60 -38.61 26.60 4.57
N SER A 61 -37.63 26.03 5.29
CA SER A 61 -36.36 25.61 4.70
C SER A 61 -36.54 24.47 3.69
N LEU A 62 -37.32 23.44 4.02
CA LEU A 62 -37.64 22.32 3.13
C LEU A 62 -38.36 22.79 1.85
N ASP A 63 -39.32 23.70 1.99
CA ASP A 63 -40.02 24.28 0.84
C ASP A 63 -39.05 25.07 -0.05
N ARG A 64 -38.16 25.88 0.53
CA ARG A 64 -37.19 26.69 -0.24
C ARG A 64 -36.05 25.87 -0.84
N MET A 65 -35.72 24.71 -0.27
CA MET A 65 -34.84 23.72 -0.91
C MET A 65 -35.47 23.07 -2.15
N ASN A 66 -36.77 23.26 -2.40
CA ASN A 66 -37.47 22.83 -3.63
C ASN A 66 -37.77 24.00 -4.58
N ASP A 67 -37.21 25.20 -4.35
CA ASP A 67 -37.51 26.38 -5.16
C ASP A 67 -37.06 26.22 -6.62
N ARG A 68 -37.78 26.86 -7.54
CA ARG A 68 -37.40 26.93 -8.96
C ARG A 68 -36.03 27.56 -9.17
N SER A 69 -35.68 28.57 -8.36
CA SER A 69 -34.43 29.31 -8.47
C SER A 69 -33.33 28.59 -7.69
N TYR A 70 -32.25 28.23 -8.39
CA TYR A 70 -31.08 27.60 -7.75
C TYR A 70 -30.46 28.49 -6.68
N GLN A 71 -30.58 29.82 -6.80
CA GLN A 71 -30.08 30.77 -5.81
C GLN A 71 -30.83 30.62 -4.48
N VAL A 72 -32.16 30.50 -4.55
CA VAL A 72 -33.00 30.27 -3.37
C VAL A 72 -32.70 28.91 -2.75
N ARG A 73 -32.60 27.85 -3.57
CA ARG A 73 -32.23 26.51 -3.08
C ARG A 73 -30.87 26.49 -2.39
N ALA A 74 -29.88 27.18 -2.95
CA ALA A 74 -28.55 27.27 -2.36
C ALA A 74 -28.55 27.99 -1.01
N GLN A 75 -29.26 29.12 -0.88
CA GLN A 75 -29.38 29.82 0.40
C GLN A 75 -30.19 29.02 1.43
N ALA A 76 -31.23 28.31 0.99
CA ALA A 76 -32.00 27.42 1.87
C ALA A 76 -31.12 26.27 2.41
N ALA A 77 -30.35 25.61 1.53
CA ALA A 77 -29.38 24.59 1.93
C ALA A 77 -28.38 25.15 2.95
N LYS A 78 -27.77 26.31 2.65
CA LYS A 78 -26.82 27.00 3.52
C LYS A 78 -27.38 27.30 4.92
N ALA A 79 -28.61 27.77 4.99
CA ALA A 79 -29.26 28.16 6.24
C ALA A 79 -29.62 26.97 7.15
N SER A 80 -29.71 25.76 6.60
CA SER A 80 -30.32 24.63 7.28
C SER A 80 -29.36 23.79 8.13
N GLY A 81 -28.08 24.17 8.21
CA GLY A 81 -27.07 23.41 8.95
C GLY A 81 -27.46 23.14 10.41
N ARG A 82 -27.99 24.15 11.12
CA ARG A 82 -28.42 24.05 12.53
C ARG A 82 -29.82 23.44 12.73
N LEU A 83 -30.54 23.13 11.64
CA LEU A 83 -31.87 22.53 11.70
C LEU A 83 -31.85 21.00 11.61
N GLN A 84 -30.67 20.39 11.50
CA GLN A 84 -30.49 18.94 11.43
C GLN A 84 -30.55 18.30 12.82
N ASN A 85 -31.27 17.18 12.95
CA ASN A 85 -31.17 16.29 14.09
C ASN A 85 -30.31 15.06 13.74
N THR A 86 -29.02 15.08 14.06
CA THR A 86 -28.07 14.00 13.74
C THR A 86 -28.32 12.68 14.49
N LYS A 87 -29.16 12.70 15.53
CA LYS A 87 -29.55 11.51 16.29
C LYS A 87 -30.72 10.77 15.66
N ASP A 88 -31.49 11.45 14.82
CA ASP A 88 -32.64 10.89 14.13
C ASP A 88 -32.24 10.44 12.71
N PRO A 89 -32.25 9.14 12.40
CA PRO A 89 -31.95 8.66 11.05
C PRO A 89 -32.98 9.13 10.02
N ASP A 90 -34.18 9.54 10.47
CA ASP A 90 -35.27 9.98 9.62
C ASP A 90 -35.36 11.50 9.44
N ASP A 91 -34.40 12.27 9.97
CA ASP A 91 -34.32 13.72 9.90
C ASP A 91 -34.50 14.26 8.47
N LEU A 92 -35.57 15.03 8.26
CA LEU A 92 -35.98 15.50 6.94
C LEU A 92 -34.98 16.48 6.33
N ILE A 93 -34.35 17.34 7.15
CA ILE A 93 -33.35 18.30 6.68
C ILE A 93 -32.12 17.55 6.16
N THR A 94 -31.59 16.60 6.93
CA THR A 94 -30.43 15.77 6.56
C THR A 94 -30.72 15.00 5.28
N LYS A 95 -31.87 14.31 5.20
CA LYS A 95 -32.29 13.59 3.98
C LYS A 95 -32.38 14.52 2.77
N ARG A 96 -32.90 15.74 2.96
CA ARG A 96 -33.02 16.70 1.88
C ARG A 96 -31.66 17.23 1.41
N LEU A 97 -30.74 17.53 2.33
CA LEU A 97 -29.37 17.93 1.98
C LEU A 97 -28.63 16.83 1.22
N ILE A 98 -28.78 15.56 1.64
CA ILE A 98 -28.26 14.40 0.90
C ILE A 98 -28.84 14.35 -0.51
N TRP A 99 -30.15 14.49 -0.65
CA TRP A 99 -30.80 14.47 -1.95
C TRP A 99 -30.29 15.59 -2.87
N LEU A 100 -30.12 16.81 -2.34
CA LEU A 100 -29.57 17.94 -3.10
C LEU A 100 -28.13 17.70 -3.54
N MET A 101 -27.28 17.16 -2.66
CA MET A 101 -25.91 16.79 -3.03
C MET A 101 -25.86 15.77 -4.18
N ASP A 102 -26.80 14.82 -4.19
CA ASP A 102 -26.80 13.75 -5.18
C ASP A 102 -27.47 14.14 -6.51
N HIS A 103 -28.50 14.98 -6.47
CA HIS A 103 -29.41 15.17 -7.61
C HIS A 103 -29.60 16.62 -8.08
N ASP A 104 -29.19 17.64 -7.31
CA ASP A 104 -29.38 19.03 -7.78
C ASP A 104 -28.49 19.29 -9.00
N SER A 105 -29.09 19.84 -10.05
CA SER A 105 -28.39 20.12 -11.31
C SER A 105 -27.33 21.23 -11.16
N HIS A 106 -27.52 22.15 -10.22
CA HIS A 106 -26.66 23.33 -10.10
C HIS A 106 -25.54 23.11 -9.07
N PRO A 107 -24.25 23.30 -9.43
CA PRO A 107 -23.12 23.01 -8.55
C PRO A 107 -23.12 23.86 -7.28
N LEU A 108 -23.60 25.11 -7.33
CA LEU A 108 -23.72 25.96 -6.14
C LEU A 108 -24.61 25.32 -5.06
N VAL A 109 -25.73 24.69 -5.44
CA VAL A 109 -26.65 24.06 -4.47
C VAL A 109 -25.98 22.85 -3.84
N ARG A 110 -25.28 22.03 -4.64
CA ARG A 110 -24.49 20.89 -4.14
C ARG A 110 -23.39 21.33 -3.17
N LYS A 111 -22.69 22.44 -3.46
CA LYS A 111 -21.68 23.03 -2.56
C LYS A 111 -22.25 23.51 -1.24
N GLU A 112 -23.34 24.27 -1.26
CA GLU A 112 -23.94 24.76 -0.02
C GLU A 112 -24.54 23.60 0.80
N SER A 113 -25.05 22.55 0.14
CA SER A 113 -25.49 21.32 0.81
C SER A 113 -24.32 20.60 1.49
N LEU A 114 -23.19 20.45 0.80
CA LEU A 114 -21.94 19.89 1.36
C LEU A 114 -21.43 20.66 2.59
N ARG A 115 -21.44 21.99 2.52
CA ARG A 115 -21.03 22.84 3.64
C ARG A 115 -21.95 22.72 4.84
N SER A 116 -23.23 22.47 4.60
CA SER A 116 -24.26 22.49 5.65
C SER A 116 -24.48 21.14 6.30
N ILE A 117 -24.26 20.02 5.57
CA ILE A 117 -24.54 18.70 6.11
C ILE A 117 -23.69 18.38 7.35
N ALA A 118 -24.32 17.88 8.41
CA ALA A 118 -23.62 17.31 9.54
C ALA A 118 -23.19 15.88 9.19
N ILE A 119 -21.90 15.58 9.28
CA ILE A 119 -21.39 14.25 8.90
C ILE A 119 -21.61 13.26 10.04
N THR A 120 -22.23 12.14 9.71
CA THR A 120 -22.44 10.99 10.59
C THR A 120 -21.95 9.72 9.89
N ARG A 121 -21.83 8.61 10.62
CA ARG A 121 -21.43 7.32 10.01
C ARG A 121 -22.40 6.87 8.92
N SER A 122 -23.69 7.18 9.07
CA SER A 122 -24.75 6.75 8.13
C SER A 122 -24.71 7.55 6.82
N ASN A 123 -24.43 8.85 6.87
CA ASN A 123 -24.40 9.70 5.68
C ASN A 123 -23.00 9.91 5.06
N LEU A 124 -21.93 9.45 5.72
CA LEU A 124 -20.56 9.57 5.20
C LEU A 124 -20.39 9.02 3.78
N PRO A 125 -20.95 7.86 3.37
CA PRO A 125 -20.85 7.39 2.00
C PRO A 125 -21.46 8.35 0.96
N HIS A 126 -22.53 9.08 1.31
CA HIS A 126 -23.12 10.10 0.44
C HIS A 126 -22.20 11.31 0.28
N PHE A 127 -21.56 11.72 1.38
CA PHE A 127 -20.56 12.78 1.36
C PHE A 127 -19.35 12.40 0.49
N LEU A 128 -18.78 11.19 0.69
CA LEU A 128 -17.57 10.77 -0.02
C LEU A 128 -17.76 10.66 -1.54
N ARG A 129 -18.98 10.38 -2.03
CA ARG A 129 -19.29 10.42 -3.47
C ARG A 129 -19.11 11.81 -4.10
N ARG A 130 -19.13 12.89 -3.31
CA ARG A 130 -18.91 14.26 -3.81
C ARG A 130 -17.45 14.62 -4.01
N LEU A 131 -16.51 13.83 -3.49
CA LEU A 131 -15.09 13.96 -3.83
C LEU A 131 -14.84 13.74 -5.33
N THR A 132 -15.73 13.01 -6.02
CA THR A 132 -15.74 12.78 -7.48
C THR A 132 -16.93 13.44 -8.17
N ASP A 133 -17.42 14.58 -7.67
CA ASP A 133 -18.47 15.33 -8.36
C ASP A 133 -18.04 15.75 -9.77
N THR A 134 -18.98 15.76 -10.72
CA THR A 134 -18.74 16.22 -12.10
C THR A 134 -18.15 17.64 -12.19
N ASN A 135 -18.43 18.52 -11.24
CA ASN A 135 -17.95 19.89 -11.23
C ASN A 135 -16.75 20.07 -10.29
N ALA A 136 -15.63 20.57 -10.83
CA ALA A 136 -14.38 20.77 -10.08
C ALA A 136 -14.54 21.67 -8.84
N THR A 137 -15.39 22.71 -8.91
CA THR A 137 -15.60 23.61 -7.77
C THR A 137 -16.37 22.94 -6.63
N VAL A 138 -17.13 21.88 -6.92
CA VAL A 138 -17.80 21.04 -5.93
C VAL A 138 -16.78 20.08 -5.30
N ARG A 139 -15.94 19.41 -6.10
CA ARG A 139 -14.85 18.54 -5.60
C ARG A 139 -13.89 19.30 -4.69
N LEU A 140 -13.44 20.48 -5.10
CA LEU A 140 -12.64 21.41 -4.30
C LEU A 140 -13.30 21.72 -2.94
N CYS A 141 -14.60 22.06 -2.97
CA CYS A 141 -15.35 22.31 -1.75
C CYS A 141 -15.47 21.06 -0.88
N ALA A 142 -15.63 19.89 -1.49
CA ALA A 142 -15.76 18.62 -0.79
C ALA A 142 -14.47 18.28 -0.04
N TYR A 143 -13.28 18.44 -0.64
CA TYR A 143 -12.01 18.23 0.06
C TYR A 143 -11.80 19.20 1.23
N ASN A 144 -12.15 20.48 1.07
CA ASN A 144 -12.08 21.45 2.16
C ASN A 144 -13.01 21.09 3.33
N VAL A 145 -14.26 20.70 3.03
CA VAL A 145 -15.23 20.28 4.05
C VAL A 145 -14.81 18.95 4.67
N PHE A 146 -14.23 18.04 3.88
CA PHE A 146 -13.74 16.75 4.35
C PHE A 146 -12.65 16.94 5.41
N ALA A 147 -11.65 17.77 5.13
CA ALA A 147 -10.61 18.14 6.09
C ALA A 147 -11.20 18.70 7.39
N GLN A 148 -12.22 19.57 7.29
CA GLN A 148 -12.83 20.20 8.47
C GLN A 148 -13.70 19.26 9.30
N LYS A 149 -14.46 18.34 8.66
CA LYS A 149 -15.50 17.56 9.33
C LYS A 149 -15.16 16.09 9.55
N VAL A 150 -14.23 15.52 8.77
CA VAL A 150 -13.80 14.12 8.87
C VAL A 150 -12.37 14.09 9.41
N GLN A 151 -12.23 14.50 10.67
CA GLN A 151 -10.92 14.79 11.27
C GLN A 151 -10.15 13.56 11.76
N THR A 152 -10.78 12.39 11.86
CA THR A 152 -10.13 11.19 12.42
C THR A 152 -9.98 10.11 11.36
N LEU A 153 -8.73 9.89 10.96
CA LEU A 153 -8.34 8.80 10.05
C LEU A 153 -8.78 7.40 10.52
N LYS A 154 -8.87 7.17 11.84
CA LYS A 154 -9.31 5.88 12.42
C LYS A 154 -10.77 5.52 12.09
N VAL A 155 -11.59 6.48 11.63
CA VAL A 155 -12.97 6.21 11.21
C VAL A 155 -13.01 5.58 9.80
N LEU A 156 -11.92 5.70 9.04
CA LEU A 156 -11.81 5.20 7.67
C LEU A 156 -10.87 3.99 7.62
N PRO A 157 -11.31 2.84 7.08
CA PRO A 157 -10.41 1.72 6.79
C PRO A 157 -9.26 2.14 5.86
N THR A 158 -8.09 1.48 5.95
CA THR A 158 -6.93 1.75 5.07
C THR A 158 -7.31 1.78 3.59
N VAL A 159 -8.12 0.82 3.14
CA VAL A 159 -8.60 0.76 1.75
C VAL A 159 -9.34 2.04 1.34
N GLU A 160 -10.15 2.62 2.23
CA GLU A 160 -10.90 3.84 1.95
C GLU A 160 -10.00 5.07 1.97
N ARG A 161 -8.99 5.10 2.86
CA ARG A 161 -7.96 6.15 2.87
C ARG A 161 -7.18 6.15 1.56
N CYS A 162 -6.74 4.99 1.08
CA CYS A 162 -6.06 4.84 -0.20
C CYS A 162 -6.96 5.20 -1.39
N ARG A 163 -8.26 4.91 -1.31
CA ARG A 163 -9.24 5.32 -2.33
C ARG A 163 -9.34 6.84 -2.42
N ILE A 164 -9.41 7.53 -1.28
CA ILE A 164 -9.47 9.00 -1.21
C ILE A 164 -8.17 9.62 -1.74
N VAL A 165 -7.00 9.06 -1.39
CA VAL A 165 -5.71 9.51 -1.94
C VAL A 165 -5.69 9.42 -3.46
N ARG A 166 -6.12 8.29 -4.03
CA ARG A 166 -6.24 8.14 -5.50
C ARG A 166 -7.19 9.16 -6.10
N MET A 167 -8.39 9.32 -5.53
CA MET A 167 -9.37 10.31 -6.01
C MET A 167 -8.84 11.75 -5.97
N GLY A 168 -8.02 12.10 -4.96
CA GLY A 168 -7.46 13.44 -4.81
C GLY A 168 -6.28 13.71 -5.74
N MET A 169 -5.35 12.76 -5.83
CA MET A 169 -4.13 12.93 -6.63
C MET A 169 -4.34 12.70 -8.12
N ASP A 170 -5.31 11.87 -8.49
CA ASP A 170 -5.64 11.58 -9.89
C ASP A 170 -6.77 12.49 -10.41
N ASP A 171 -7.11 13.57 -9.68
CA ASP A 171 -8.07 14.56 -10.17
C ASP A 171 -7.52 15.26 -11.42
N PRO A 172 -8.32 15.46 -12.48
CA PRO A 172 -7.86 16.12 -13.69
C PRO A 172 -7.54 17.61 -13.50
N GLU A 173 -8.05 18.23 -12.43
CA GLU A 173 -7.90 19.67 -12.20
C GLU A 173 -6.84 19.92 -11.12
N GLU A 174 -5.71 20.51 -11.53
CA GLU A 174 -4.59 20.83 -10.64
C GLU A 174 -4.98 21.61 -9.36
N PRO A 175 -5.92 22.59 -9.39
CA PRO A 175 -6.37 23.24 -8.16
C PRO A 175 -7.03 22.29 -7.15
N VAL A 176 -7.65 21.20 -7.61
CA VAL A 176 -8.28 20.19 -6.75
C VAL A 176 -7.21 19.29 -6.13
N VAL A 177 -6.23 18.86 -6.92
CA VAL A 177 -5.05 18.11 -6.44
C VAL A 177 -4.33 18.88 -5.33
N ARG A 178 -4.05 20.18 -5.56
CA ARG A 178 -3.43 21.05 -4.55
C ARG A 178 -4.26 21.15 -3.28
N ALA A 179 -5.57 21.41 -3.39
CA ALA A 179 -6.43 21.48 -2.22
C ALA A 179 -6.52 20.16 -1.45
N PHE A 180 -6.47 19.02 -2.14
CA PHE A 180 -6.39 17.73 -1.47
C PHE A 180 -5.12 17.65 -0.59
N VAL A 181 -3.95 18.01 -1.13
CA VAL A 181 -2.71 18.00 -0.34
C VAL A 181 -2.76 19.05 0.76
N GLU A 182 -2.95 20.32 0.41
CA GLU A 182 -2.93 21.49 1.31
C GLU A 182 -3.95 21.39 2.45
N CYS A 183 -5.15 20.83 2.18
CA CYS A 183 -6.19 20.74 3.20
C CYS A 183 -6.24 19.36 3.83
N VAL A 184 -6.36 18.29 3.04
CA VAL A 184 -6.63 16.95 3.58
C VAL A 184 -5.37 16.32 4.15
N VAL A 185 -4.28 16.26 3.37
CA VAL A 185 -3.04 15.61 3.82
C VAL A 185 -2.44 16.34 5.03
N HIS A 186 -2.37 17.68 4.99
CA HIS A 186 -1.92 18.44 6.16
C HIS A 186 -2.81 18.22 7.39
N THR A 187 -4.14 18.24 7.24
CA THR A 187 -5.04 17.95 8.36
C THR A 187 -4.84 16.53 8.90
N TRP A 188 -4.61 15.56 8.03
CA TRP A 188 -4.32 14.18 8.43
C TRP A 188 -3.02 14.06 9.22
N ILE A 189 -1.96 14.77 8.82
CA ILE A 189 -0.70 14.86 9.56
C ILE A 189 -0.92 15.55 10.92
N ASP A 190 -1.67 16.65 10.95
CA ASP A 190 -1.95 17.43 12.16
C ASP A 190 -2.83 16.69 13.18
N LYS A 191 -3.57 15.68 12.73
CA LYS A 191 -4.49 14.87 13.55
C LYS A 191 -3.97 13.45 13.78
N LEU A 192 -2.69 13.19 13.52
CA LEU A 192 -2.07 11.91 13.84
C LEU A 192 -2.23 11.59 15.34
N PRO A 193 -2.47 10.32 15.69
CA PRO A 193 -2.51 9.92 17.09
C PRO A 193 -1.11 10.08 17.71
N VAL A 194 -1.06 10.56 18.95
CA VAL A 194 0.20 10.65 19.71
C VAL A 194 0.67 9.24 20.08
N PRO A 195 1.87 8.80 19.68
CA PRO A 195 2.42 7.52 20.11
C PRO A 195 2.67 7.49 21.62
N PRO A 196 2.46 6.34 22.30
CA PRO A 196 2.77 6.20 23.72
C PRO A 196 4.24 6.56 24.01
N GLY A 197 4.49 7.34 25.07
CA GLY A 197 5.84 7.74 25.45
C GLY A 197 6.42 8.96 24.70
N THR A 198 5.66 9.59 23.80
CA THR A 198 6.09 10.83 23.13
C THR A 198 6.09 12.00 24.10
N ASP A 199 7.22 12.69 24.26
CA ASP A 199 7.32 13.91 25.07
C ASP A 199 6.75 15.12 24.33
N LEU A 200 5.51 15.48 24.66
CA LEU A 200 4.84 16.66 24.12
C LEU A 200 5.12 17.94 24.92
N THR A 201 5.86 17.87 26.03
CA THR A 201 6.10 19.03 26.91
C THR A 201 7.09 20.01 26.28
N HIS A 202 8.13 19.48 25.63
CA HIS A 202 9.13 20.27 24.94
C HIS A 202 8.90 20.36 23.43
N GLN A 203 8.18 19.39 22.84
CA GLN A 203 7.89 19.33 21.41
C GLN A 203 6.43 18.92 21.15
N PRO A 204 5.47 19.88 21.22
CA PRO A 204 4.04 19.57 21.10
C PRO A 204 3.64 18.93 19.75
N ASP A 205 4.44 19.14 18.71
CA ASP A 205 4.19 18.66 17.36
C ASP A 205 5.10 17.47 16.95
N ALA A 206 5.85 16.87 17.88
CA ALA A 206 6.81 15.80 17.57
C ALA A 206 6.20 14.58 16.85
N HIS A 207 4.92 14.30 17.11
CA HIS A 207 4.19 13.18 16.51
C HIS A 207 3.61 13.47 15.11
N LYS A 208 3.63 14.73 14.66
CA LYS A 208 3.02 15.15 13.39
C LYS A 208 4.02 15.00 12.25
N THR A 209 4.24 13.75 11.86
CA THR A 209 5.31 13.38 10.94
C THR A 209 4.76 12.86 9.62
N ILE A 210 5.51 13.06 8.52
CA ILE A 210 5.15 12.48 7.23
C ILE A 210 5.15 10.95 7.32
N THR A 211 6.14 10.35 7.98
CA THR A 211 6.21 8.90 8.18
C THR A 211 5.00 8.37 8.96
N GLY A 212 4.50 9.12 9.94
CA GLY A 212 3.26 8.80 10.64
C GLY A 212 2.03 8.84 9.73
N PHE A 213 1.97 9.76 8.78
CA PHE A 213 0.95 9.77 7.73
C PHE A 213 1.11 8.60 6.75
N LEU A 214 2.33 8.27 6.34
CA LEU A 214 2.58 7.13 5.45
C LEU A 214 2.09 5.83 6.09
N LYS A 215 2.27 5.64 7.41
CA LYS A 215 1.77 4.47 8.16
C LYS A 215 0.25 4.38 8.22
N MET A 216 -0.43 5.44 7.81
CA MET A 216 -1.89 5.53 7.75
C MET A 216 -2.42 5.22 6.34
N ILE A 217 -1.57 4.88 5.39
CA ILE A 217 -1.95 4.48 4.04
C ILE A 217 -1.12 3.26 3.63
N ASP A 218 -1.55 2.59 2.57
CA ASP A 218 -0.82 1.46 1.98
C ASP A 218 0.08 1.99 0.87
N VAL A 219 1.32 2.34 1.21
CA VAL A 219 2.30 2.94 0.28
C VAL A 219 2.66 2.01 -0.88
N MET A 220 2.59 0.70 -0.69
CA MET A 220 2.87 -0.29 -1.73
C MET A 220 1.81 -0.25 -2.83
N ASN A 221 0.54 -0.10 -2.45
CA ASN A 221 -0.58 -0.12 -3.37
C ASN A 221 -0.80 1.22 -4.10
N ILE A 222 -0.43 2.35 -3.49
CA ILE A 222 -0.63 3.70 -4.06
C ILE A 222 0.67 4.50 -4.15
N GLY A 223 1.77 3.82 -4.51
CA GLY A 223 3.11 4.41 -4.55
C GLY A 223 3.22 5.63 -5.46
N GLU A 224 2.64 5.60 -6.67
CA GLU A 224 2.70 6.73 -7.61
C GLU A 224 2.07 8.02 -7.03
N GLN A 225 0.85 7.90 -6.50
CA GLN A 225 0.13 9.02 -5.88
C GLN A 225 0.87 9.52 -4.63
N THR A 226 1.37 8.59 -3.82
CA THR A 226 2.09 8.92 -2.58
C THR A 226 3.41 9.62 -2.86
N GLY A 227 4.16 9.19 -3.88
CA GLY A 227 5.39 9.87 -4.31
C GLY A 227 5.14 11.30 -4.79
N ARG A 228 4.02 11.55 -5.50
CA ARG A 228 3.58 12.89 -5.88
C ARG A 228 3.22 13.75 -4.66
N ILE A 229 2.55 13.18 -3.65
CA ILE A 229 2.28 13.87 -2.38
C ILE A 229 3.59 14.26 -1.69
N LEU A 230 4.54 13.33 -1.55
CA LEU A 230 5.84 13.61 -0.93
C LEU A 230 6.57 14.76 -1.62
N LYS A 231 6.58 14.76 -2.96
CA LYS A 231 7.15 15.87 -3.72
C LYS A 231 6.50 17.21 -3.36
N MET A 232 5.17 17.28 -3.31
CA MET A 232 4.46 18.51 -2.97
C MET A 232 4.73 18.97 -1.53
N LEU A 233 4.87 18.04 -0.58
CA LEU A 233 5.24 18.37 0.81
C LEU A 233 6.69 18.87 0.91
N PHE A 234 7.61 18.32 0.10
CA PHE A 234 8.99 18.81 0.01
C PHE A 234 9.06 20.20 -0.64
N ASP A 235 8.25 20.44 -1.67
CA ASP A 235 8.12 21.76 -2.31
C ASP A 235 7.61 22.82 -1.29
N ASP A 236 6.74 22.43 -0.35
CA ASP A 236 6.20 23.32 0.69
C ASP A 236 7.20 23.62 1.82
N ASN A 237 7.79 22.59 2.45
CA ASN A 237 8.72 22.80 3.57
C ASN A 237 9.78 21.69 3.72
N LEU A 238 10.67 21.59 2.73
CA LEU A 238 11.77 20.61 2.74
C LEU A 238 12.58 20.60 4.04
N THR A 239 12.96 21.76 4.58
CA THR A 239 13.85 21.83 5.75
C THR A 239 13.25 21.15 6.97
N LYS A 240 11.98 21.44 7.29
CA LYS A 240 11.28 20.78 8.39
C LYS A 240 11.27 19.25 8.22
N HIS A 241 10.96 18.78 7.02
CA HIS A 241 10.83 17.34 6.75
C HIS A 241 12.18 16.63 6.73
N TYR A 242 13.21 17.28 6.19
CA TYR A 242 14.58 16.77 6.17
C TYR A 242 15.18 16.67 7.57
N ASP A 243 15.11 17.75 8.37
CA ASP A 243 15.71 17.78 9.71
C ASP A 243 15.07 16.72 10.60
N HIS A 244 13.73 16.63 10.58
CA HIS A 244 13.00 15.60 11.32
C HIS A 244 13.41 14.18 10.90
N PHE A 245 13.49 13.91 9.59
CA PHE A 245 13.87 12.58 9.12
C PHE A 245 15.31 12.22 9.53
N LYS A 246 16.24 13.17 9.38
CA LYS A 246 17.64 13.00 9.73
C LYS A 246 17.81 12.71 11.23
N ASP A 247 17.16 13.48 12.08
CA ASP A 247 17.31 13.37 13.54
C ASP A 247 16.69 12.08 14.11
N ILE A 248 15.63 11.57 13.48
CA ILE A 248 14.87 10.41 14.01
C ILE A 248 15.34 9.07 13.43
N PHE A 249 15.66 9.04 12.13
CA PHE A 249 15.91 7.78 11.43
C PHE A 249 17.38 7.56 11.09
N ILE A 250 18.15 8.62 10.81
CA ILE A 250 19.49 8.49 10.26
C ILE A 250 20.54 8.42 11.37
N ASN A 251 21.20 7.28 11.49
CA ASN A 251 22.28 7.06 12.45
C ASN A 251 23.65 7.60 11.97
N ASP A 252 24.70 7.37 12.77
CA ASP A 252 26.07 7.82 12.45
C ASP A 252 26.63 7.23 11.14
N LYS A 253 26.15 6.05 10.72
CA LYS A 253 26.47 5.41 9.43
C LYS A 253 25.60 5.91 8.27
N ARG A 254 24.76 6.91 8.53
CA ARG A 254 23.75 7.45 7.61
C ARG A 254 22.72 6.40 7.14
N LEU A 255 22.42 5.45 8.01
CA LEU A 255 21.44 4.38 7.77
C LEU A 255 20.24 4.52 8.68
N ILE A 256 19.11 3.99 8.23
CA ILE A 256 17.95 3.72 9.08
C ILE A 256 18.25 2.49 9.93
N GLY A 257 17.99 2.56 11.24
CA GLY A 257 18.13 1.41 12.14
C GLY A 257 17.19 0.26 11.73
N VAL A 258 17.64 -0.98 11.89
CA VAL A 258 16.89 -2.19 11.45
C VAL A 258 15.47 -2.23 12.02
N GLU A 259 15.28 -1.83 13.29
CA GLU A 259 13.96 -1.82 13.94
C GLU A 259 13.00 -0.75 13.38
N GLN A 260 13.52 0.27 12.71
CA GLN A 260 12.76 1.40 12.16
C GLN A 260 12.64 1.33 10.63
N LEU A 261 13.35 0.41 9.98
CA LEU A 261 13.33 0.24 8.54
C LEU A 261 12.09 -0.58 8.16
N ASP A 262 11.05 0.12 7.75
CA ASP A 262 9.78 -0.42 7.28
C ASP A 262 9.46 0.14 5.88
N CYS A 263 8.34 -0.30 5.28
CA CYS A 263 7.93 0.14 3.95
C CYS A 263 7.85 1.67 3.88
N GLU A 264 7.28 2.31 4.90
CA GLU A 264 7.07 3.76 4.93
C GLU A 264 8.37 4.55 5.09
N SER A 265 9.26 4.14 5.98
CA SER A 265 10.54 4.83 6.19
C SER A 265 11.48 4.63 5.00
N ALA A 266 11.51 3.44 4.40
CA ALA A 266 12.27 3.17 3.18
C ALA A 266 11.73 3.97 1.98
N PHE A 267 10.40 4.02 1.82
CA PHE A 267 9.76 4.78 0.75
C PHE A 267 10.00 6.28 0.89
N PHE A 268 9.90 6.82 2.11
CA PHE A 268 10.23 8.22 2.38
C PHE A 268 11.70 8.51 2.05
N TRP A 269 12.62 7.64 2.48
CA TRP A 269 14.06 7.81 2.24
C TRP A 269 14.39 7.84 0.76
N GLN A 270 13.85 6.88 -0.01
CA GLN A 270 13.96 6.85 -1.46
C GLN A 270 13.53 8.17 -2.09
N HIS A 271 12.33 8.66 -1.76
CA HIS A 271 11.77 9.87 -2.38
C HIS A 271 12.50 11.14 -1.95
N LEU A 272 12.98 11.20 -0.70
CA LEU A 272 13.79 12.32 -0.23
C LEU A 272 15.14 12.35 -0.97
N VAL A 273 15.83 11.22 -1.08
CA VAL A 273 17.10 11.11 -1.81
C VAL A 273 16.91 11.48 -3.28
N GLU A 274 15.87 10.94 -3.92
CA GLU A 274 15.55 11.27 -5.31
C GLU A 274 15.28 12.78 -5.48
N TYR A 275 14.48 13.37 -4.59
CA TYR A 275 14.15 14.80 -4.62
C TYR A 275 15.40 15.68 -4.47
N LEU A 276 16.26 15.39 -3.48
CA LEU A 276 17.50 16.14 -3.25
C LEU A 276 18.47 15.99 -4.43
N SER A 277 18.55 14.79 -5.03
CA SER A 277 19.47 14.51 -6.14
C SER A 277 19.15 15.28 -7.44
N ARG A 278 17.90 15.74 -7.61
CA ARG A 278 17.48 16.51 -8.78
C ARG A 278 17.92 17.97 -8.73
N ASN A 279 18.31 18.48 -7.56
CA ASN A 279 18.67 19.88 -7.33
C ASN A 279 20.08 19.98 -6.73
N ASN A 280 21.02 20.51 -7.51
CA ASN A 280 22.43 20.64 -7.10
C ASN A 280 22.62 21.48 -5.82
N GLU A 281 21.68 22.36 -5.48
CA GLU A 281 21.70 23.16 -4.25
C GLU A 281 21.62 22.31 -2.97
N TYR A 282 21.12 21.07 -3.07
CA TYR A 282 20.95 20.19 -1.92
C TYR A 282 22.04 19.13 -1.78
N THR A 283 23.18 19.29 -2.47
CA THR A 283 24.29 18.33 -2.43
C THR A 283 24.77 18.04 -1.01
N GLU A 284 24.90 19.05 -0.14
CA GLU A 284 25.31 18.86 1.26
C GLU A 284 24.27 18.08 2.07
N LYS A 285 22.98 18.39 1.88
CA LYS A 285 21.88 17.66 2.54
C LYS A 285 21.82 16.21 2.09
N LEU A 286 22.02 15.98 0.79
CA LEU A 286 22.06 14.65 0.19
C LEU A 286 23.23 13.83 0.74
N ASP A 287 24.45 14.38 0.70
CA ASP A 287 25.64 13.71 1.21
C ASP A 287 25.49 13.34 2.70
N ALA A 288 24.79 14.16 3.50
CA ALA A 288 24.58 13.87 4.92
C ALA A 288 23.58 12.72 5.22
N ILE A 289 22.78 12.27 4.24
CA ILE A 289 21.84 11.15 4.41
C ILE A 289 22.17 9.95 3.50
N LEU A 290 23.20 10.06 2.66
CA LEU A 290 23.68 8.97 1.82
C LEU A 290 24.75 8.16 2.57
N PRO A 291 24.50 6.87 2.83
CA PRO A 291 25.43 5.95 3.47
C PRO A 291 26.50 5.45 2.50
N GLU A 292 27.52 4.83 3.07
CA GLU A 292 28.55 4.11 2.31
C GLU A 292 27.98 2.85 1.66
N LEU A 293 28.48 2.52 0.46
CA LEU A 293 27.99 1.37 -0.31
C LEU A 293 28.12 0.05 0.45
N VAL A 294 29.18 -0.11 1.23
CA VAL A 294 29.46 -1.34 1.99
C VAL A 294 28.38 -1.58 3.03
N ASP A 295 28.00 -0.56 3.80
CA ASP A 295 26.99 -0.68 4.85
C ASP A 295 25.58 -0.88 4.25
N LEU A 296 25.26 -0.23 3.11
CA LEU A 296 23.99 -0.48 2.39
C LEU A 296 23.86 -1.92 1.90
N VAL A 297 24.96 -2.48 1.37
CA VAL A 297 24.98 -3.87 0.91
C VAL A 297 24.71 -4.83 2.08
N ASP A 298 25.26 -4.56 3.25
CA ASP A 298 24.98 -5.35 4.46
C ASP A 298 23.50 -5.30 4.84
N VAL A 299 22.88 -4.12 4.83
CA VAL A 299 21.43 -3.97 5.09
C VAL A 299 20.60 -4.79 4.11
N ILE A 300 20.92 -4.77 2.81
CA ILE A 300 20.17 -5.56 1.81
C ILE A 300 20.36 -7.05 2.05
N TYR A 301 21.55 -7.52 2.40
CA TYR A 301 21.75 -8.94 2.74
C TYR A 301 20.98 -9.37 4.00
N ASP A 302 20.91 -8.50 5.01
CA ASP A 302 20.11 -8.77 6.21
C ASP A 302 18.61 -8.87 5.87
N LEU A 303 18.10 -7.99 4.99
CA LEU A 303 16.73 -8.06 4.49
C LEU A 303 16.47 -9.32 3.67
N ILE A 304 17.38 -9.70 2.78
CA ILE A 304 17.32 -10.95 2.01
C ILE A 304 17.29 -12.16 2.94
N ARG A 305 18.08 -12.13 4.01
CA ARG A 305 18.10 -13.22 4.98
C ARG A 305 16.77 -13.30 5.73
N SER A 306 16.24 -12.18 6.19
CA SER A 306 14.91 -12.11 6.81
C SER A 306 13.81 -12.60 5.84
N TYR A 307 13.91 -12.29 4.55
CA TYR A 307 12.99 -12.84 3.54
C TYR A 307 13.03 -14.38 3.52
N HIS A 308 14.20 -14.98 3.60
CA HIS A 308 14.31 -16.45 3.63
C HIS A 308 13.86 -17.06 4.96
N ASP A 309 14.10 -16.38 6.08
CA ASP A 309 13.77 -16.89 7.42
C ASP A 309 12.28 -16.68 7.79
N ASP A 310 11.65 -15.57 7.35
CA ASP A 310 10.32 -15.10 7.77
C ASP A 310 9.26 -15.06 6.65
N SER A 311 9.53 -15.58 5.45
CA SER A 311 8.55 -15.70 4.32
C SER A 311 7.40 -16.69 4.56
N SER A 312 6.99 -16.85 5.81
CA SER A 312 5.82 -17.62 6.23
C SER A 312 4.52 -17.22 5.54
N THR A 313 4.42 -15.98 5.04
CA THR A 313 3.27 -15.48 4.27
C THR A 313 3.71 -14.61 3.08
N ASP A 314 2.94 -14.66 1.99
CA ASP A 314 3.17 -13.85 0.79
C ASP A 314 3.18 -12.33 1.07
N SER A 315 2.48 -11.88 2.12
CA SER A 315 2.43 -10.46 2.50
C SER A 315 3.77 -9.95 3.04
N VAL A 316 4.38 -10.69 3.96
CA VAL A 316 5.69 -10.32 4.54
C VAL A 316 6.77 -10.36 3.46
N ALA A 317 6.73 -11.36 2.58
CA ALA A 317 7.59 -11.46 1.42
C ALA A 317 7.46 -10.23 0.49
N ALA A 318 6.24 -9.72 0.26
CA ALA A 318 6.01 -8.53 -0.55
C ALA A 318 6.53 -7.25 0.12
N GLU A 319 6.36 -7.11 1.44
CA GLU A 319 6.87 -5.97 2.22
C GLU A 319 8.40 -5.90 2.20
N ILE A 320 9.08 -7.03 2.44
CA ILE A 320 10.55 -7.07 2.41
C ILE A 320 11.08 -6.75 1.01
N ASN A 321 10.46 -7.31 -0.04
CA ASN A 321 10.84 -7.00 -1.42
C ASN A 321 10.64 -5.51 -1.75
N PHE A 322 9.58 -4.89 -1.25
CA PHE A 322 9.33 -3.47 -1.42
C PHE A 322 10.42 -2.63 -0.73
N VAL A 323 10.79 -2.97 0.50
CA VAL A 323 11.88 -2.29 1.23
C VAL A 323 13.21 -2.45 0.49
N ILE A 324 13.54 -3.65 0.01
CA ILE A 324 14.74 -3.90 -0.80
C ILE A 324 14.76 -2.99 -2.04
N ASP A 325 13.64 -2.90 -2.76
CA ASP A 325 13.56 -2.05 -3.96
C ASP A 325 13.78 -0.56 -3.60
N CYS A 326 13.19 -0.06 -2.50
CA CYS A 326 13.43 1.30 -2.02
C CYS A 326 14.90 1.55 -1.67
N VAL A 327 15.55 0.62 -0.97
CA VAL A 327 16.97 0.74 -0.58
C VAL A 327 17.88 0.67 -1.82
N LEU A 328 17.55 -0.15 -2.82
CA LEU A 328 18.25 -0.17 -4.10
C LEU A 328 18.14 1.16 -4.86
N HIS A 329 16.97 1.82 -4.80
CA HIS A 329 16.83 3.17 -5.35
C HIS A 329 17.76 4.16 -4.64
N VAL A 330 17.85 4.11 -3.30
CA VAL A 330 18.80 4.94 -2.54
C VAL A 330 20.24 4.63 -2.96
N MET A 331 20.61 3.35 -3.05
CA MET A 331 21.94 2.91 -3.50
C MET A 331 22.28 3.45 -4.89
N ALA A 332 21.30 3.52 -5.79
CA ALA A 332 21.52 4.08 -7.11
C ALA A 332 21.99 5.55 -7.03
N HIS A 333 21.66 6.32 -5.99
CA HIS A 333 22.11 7.70 -5.80
C HIS A 333 23.44 7.84 -5.05
N CYS A 334 24.00 6.76 -4.50
CA CYS A 334 25.32 6.77 -3.85
C CYS A 334 26.48 7.01 -4.83
N LYS A 335 27.62 7.43 -4.29
CA LYS A 335 28.87 7.62 -5.05
C LYS A 335 29.60 6.29 -5.19
N PHE A 336 29.95 5.92 -6.43
CA PHE A 336 30.63 4.66 -6.78
C PHE A 336 32.16 4.85 -6.95
N ASP A 337 32.75 5.70 -6.11
CA ASP A 337 34.15 6.10 -6.23
C ASP A 337 35.09 5.03 -5.63
N ASP A 338 34.67 4.39 -4.54
CA ASP A 338 35.44 3.36 -3.85
C ASP A 338 35.42 1.99 -4.59
N LEU A 339 36.60 1.37 -4.70
CA LEU A 339 36.76 0.08 -5.36
C LEU A 339 36.12 -1.06 -4.57
N ALA A 340 36.24 -1.06 -3.24
CA ALA A 340 35.69 -2.12 -2.39
C ALA A 340 34.15 -2.08 -2.40
N GLY A 341 33.57 -0.89 -2.25
CA GLY A 341 32.13 -0.64 -2.37
C GLY A 341 31.59 -1.09 -3.73
N ARG A 342 32.22 -0.69 -4.84
CA ARG A 342 31.83 -1.15 -6.19
C ARG A 342 31.82 -2.67 -6.31
N TYR A 343 32.87 -3.33 -5.82
CA TYR A 343 32.96 -4.79 -5.87
C TYR A 343 31.86 -5.48 -5.03
N ARG A 344 31.57 -4.95 -3.83
CA ARG A 344 30.48 -5.47 -3.00
C ARG A 344 29.12 -5.30 -3.65
N VAL A 345 28.84 -4.14 -4.24
CA VAL A 345 27.57 -3.90 -4.94
C VAL A 345 27.46 -4.76 -6.20
N GLU A 346 28.55 -4.95 -6.96
CA GLU A 346 28.57 -5.86 -8.11
C GLU A 346 28.25 -7.29 -7.69
N THR A 347 28.81 -7.74 -6.58
CA THR A 347 28.53 -9.07 -6.00
C THR A 347 27.07 -9.18 -5.58
N LEU A 348 26.54 -8.18 -4.87
CA LEU A 348 25.13 -8.14 -4.50
C LEU A 348 24.21 -8.19 -5.72
N CYS A 349 24.47 -7.37 -6.74
CA CYS A 349 23.69 -7.36 -7.99
C CYS A 349 23.70 -8.75 -8.63
N ARG A 350 24.86 -9.40 -8.68
CA ARG A 350 24.97 -10.78 -9.18
C ARG A 350 24.08 -11.69 -8.35
N ASP A 351 24.27 -11.75 -7.04
CA ASP A 351 23.57 -12.67 -6.15
C ASP A 351 22.04 -12.50 -6.20
N MET A 352 21.57 -11.25 -6.25
CA MET A 352 20.16 -10.95 -6.50
C MET A 352 19.71 -11.51 -7.85
N LEU A 353 20.43 -11.27 -8.96
CA LEU A 353 20.10 -11.88 -10.25
C LEU A 353 20.07 -13.43 -10.21
N PHE A 354 20.67 -14.09 -9.23
CA PHE A 354 20.57 -15.55 -9.02
C PHE A 354 19.35 -15.99 -8.20
N MET A 355 18.63 -15.10 -7.53
CA MET A 355 17.43 -15.42 -6.75
C MET A 355 16.24 -15.77 -7.62
N GLU A 356 15.46 -16.79 -7.25
CA GLU A 356 14.31 -17.22 -8.04
C GLU A 356 13.21 -16.17 -8.07
N GLU A 357 12.94 -15.50 -6.96
CA GLU A 357 11.82 -14.55 -6.83
C GLU A 357 12.34 -13.12 -6.71
N ILE A 358 12.38 -12.41 -7.83
CA ILE A 358 12.65 -10.97 -7.87
C ILE A 358 11.58 -10.29 -8.72
N ALA A 359 11.09 -9.14 -8.24
CA ALA A 359 10.13 -8.34 -8.98
C ALA A 359 10.73 -7.87 -10.32
N PRO A 360 9.96 -7.88 -11.43
CA PRO A 360 10.47 -7.45 -12.73
C PRO A 360 11.08 -6.04 -12.74
N THR A 361 10.55 -5.13 -11.94
CA THR A 361 11.04 -3.76 -11.76
C THR A 361 12.45 -3.70 -11.17
N THR A 362 12.81 -4.65 -10.32
CA THR A 362 14.12 -4.73 -9.69
C THR A 362 15.21 -5.12 -10.68
N TYR A 363 14.92 -5.88 -11.75
CA TYR A 363 15.91 -6.15 -12.81
C TYR A 363 16.40 -4.86 -13.46
N LYS A 364 15.48 -3.95 -13.81
CA LYS A 364 15.81 -2.65 -14.37
C LYS A 364 16.68 -1.83 -13.42
N MET A 365 16.36 -1.85 -12.11
CA MET A 365 17.15 -1.17 -11.09
C MET A 365 18.58 -1.74 -11.00
N ILE A 366 18.72 -3.06 -10.92
CA ILE A 366 20.02 -3.75 -10.86
C ILE A 366 20.86 -3.37 -12.10
N MET A 367 20.27 -3.40 -13.30
CA MET A 367 20.98 -3.03 -14.53
C MET A 367 21.42 -1.56 -14.53
N ASN A 368 20.62 -0.65 -13.97
CA ASN A 368 20.98 0.76 -13.81
C ASN A 368 22.13 0.95 -12.82
N ILE A 369 22.16 0.20 -11.72
CA ILE A 369 23.27 0.21 -10.77
C ILE A 369 24.54 -0.35 -11.44
N MET A 370 24.44 -1.47 -12.17
CA MET A 370 25.57 -2.00 -12.94
C MET A 370 26.09 -1.03 -14.01
N LYS A 371 25.21 -0.20 -14.62
CA LYS A 371 25.58 0.91 -15.50
C LYS A 371 26.47 1.95 -14.79
N LYS A 372 26.21 2.24 -13.51
CA LYS A 372 27.02 3.17 -12.71
C LYS A 372 28.36 2.55 -12.31
N ILE A 373 28.39 1.26 -11.96
CA ILE A 373 29.61 0.55 -11.57
C ILE A 373 30.59 0.45 -12.75
N GLU A 374 30.10 0.09 -13.94
CA GLU A 374 30.91 -0.06 -15.14
C GLU A 374 30.28 0.76 -16.28
N PRO A 375 30.66 2.03 -16.48
CA PRO A 375 30.06 2.89 -17.50
C PRO A 375 30.30 2.42 -18.94
N LYS A 376 31.35 1.61 -19.20
CA LYS A 376 31.65 1.11 -20.55
C LYS A 376 30.72 -0.04 -20.93
N PHE A 377 29.92 0.17 -21.97
CA PHE A 377 28.93 -0.82 -22.42
C PHE A 377 29.55 -2.18 -22.76
N GLU A 378 30.65 -2.23 -23.51
CA GLU A 378 31.30 -3.49 -23.90
C GLU A 378 31.75 -4.33 -22.68
N HIS A 379 32.21 -3.67 -21.63
CA HIS A 379 32.61 -4.34 -20.39
C HIS A 379 31.40 -4.88 -19.64
N ARG A 380 30.34 -4.07 -19.49
CA ARG A 380 29.08 -4.52 -18.90
C ARG A 380 28.45 -5.67 -19.67
N GLN A 381 28.49 -5.60 -21.00
CA GLN A 381 27.93 -6.62 -21.86
C GLN A 381 28.63 -7.95 -21.61
N ARG A 382 29.97 -7.97 -21.58
CA ARG A 382 30.74 -9.18 -21.24
C ARG A 382 30.36 -9.73 -19.87
N LYS A 383 30.37 -8.90 -18.83
CA LYS A 383 29.97 -9.30 -17.47
C LYS A 383 28.54 -9.84 -17.40
N THR A 384 27.61 -9.19 -18.08
CA THR A 384 26.19 -9.63 -18.11
C THR A 384 26.05 -10.96 -18.83
N ILE A 385 26.77 -11.18 -19.93
CA ILE A 385 26.81 -12.47 -20.64
C ILE A 385 27.37 -13.57 -19.74
N GLU A 386 28.42 -13.28 -18.96
CA GLU A 386 28.97 -14.23 -17.98
C GLU A 386 27.94 -14.60 -16.92
N ILE A 387 27.20 -13.63 -16.37
CA ILE A 387 26.10 -13.87 -15.42
C ILE A 387 25.01 -14.75 -16.06
N LEU A 388 24.60 -14.44 -17.30
CA LEU A 388 23.59 -15.21 -18.03
C LEU A 388 24.04 -16.65 -18.30
N ALA A 389 25.31 -16.86 -18.65
CA ALA A 389 25.87 -18.20 -18.85
C ALA A 389 25.94 -18.99 -17.53
N ASP A 390 26.25 -18.34 -16.41
CA ASP A 390 26.24 -18.97 -15.11
C ASP A 390 24.82 -19.32 -14.64
N LEU A 391 23.83 -18.48 -14.94
CA LEU A 391 22.40 -18.78 -14.71
C LEU A 391 21.95 -20.00 -15.52
N GLU A 392 22.35 -20.10 -16.79
CA GLU A 392 22.04 -21.25 -17.66
C GLU A 392 22.69 -22.55 -17.16
N LYS A 393 23.95 -22.48 -16.70
CA LYS A 393 24.63 -23.64 -16.08
C LYS A 393 23.94 -24.08 -14.79
N ARG A 394 23.40 -23.14 -14.01
CA ARG A 394 22.66 -23.47 -12.77
C ARG A 394 21.34 -24.16 -13.11
N GLU A 395 20.60 -23.65 -14.09
CA GLU A 395 19.37 -24.26 -14.60
C GLU A 395 19.62 -25.70 -15.09
N SER A 396 20.65 -25.90 -15.92
CA SER A 396 20.98 -27.23 -16.47
C SER A 396 21.23 -28.26 -15.36
N ARG A 397 21.98 -27.89 -14.31
CA ARG A 397 22.24 -28.75 -13.15
C ARG A 397 20.96 -29.07 -12.36
N CYS A 398 20.07 -28.10 -12.19
CA CYS A 398 18.79 -28.33 -11.52
C CYS A 398 17.91 -29.28 -12.33
N THR A 399 17.85 -29.12 -13.66
CA THR A 399 17.08 -30.04 -14.52
C THR A 399 17.61 -31.46 -14.49
N GLU A 400 18.93 -31.65 -14.45
CA GLU A 400 19.56 -32.98 -14.31
C GLU A 400 19.20 -33.63 -12.97
N HIS A 401 19.22 -32.87 -11.87
CA HIS A 401 18.85 -33.36 -10.55
C HIS A 401 17.38 -33.77 -10.47
N ILE A 402 16.46 -32.93 -10.97
CA ILE A 402 15.02 -33.23 -10.99
C ILE A 402 14.72 -34.49 -11.82
N LEU A 403 15.41 -34.67 -12.95
CA LEU A 403 15.26 -35.87 -13.78
C LEU A 403 15.82 -37.12 -13.09
N ALA A 404 16.93 -37.00 -12.36
CA ALA A 404 17.51 -38.09 -11.58
C ALA A 404 16.61 -38.50 -10.40
N ASP A 405 16.02 -37.53 -9.69
CA ASP A 405 15.09 -37.78 -8.58
C ASP A 405 13.83 -38.47 -9.07
N ARG A 406 13.20 -37.97 -10.15
CA ARG A 406 12.03 -38.61 -10.76
C ARG A 406 12.31 -40.04 -11.21
N LYS A 407 13.48 -40.28 -11.81
CA LYS A 407 13.88 -41.64 -12.23
C LYS A 407 14.01 -42.57 -11.02
N SER A 408 14.56 -42.05 -9.92
CA SER A 408 14.70 -42.79 -8.66
C SER A 408 13.32 -43.07 -8.03
N GLU A 409 12.37 -42.13 -8.07
CA GLU A 409 11.00 -42.33 -7.60
C GLU A 409 10.27 -43.42 -8.39
N TYR A 410 10.34 -43.40 -9.73
CA TYR A 410 9.74 -44.45 -10.56
C TYR A 410 10.34 -45.83 -10.26
N GLU A 411 11.65 -45.89 -10.02
CA GLU A 411 12.34 -47.12 -9.66
C GLU A 411 11.91 -47.63 -8.27
N ILE A 412 11.75 -46.74 -7.28
CA ILE A 412 11.23 -47.09 -5.95
C ILE A 412 9.79 -47.60 -6.03
N ILE A 413 8.92 -46.94 -6.81
CA ILE A 413 7.54 -47.38 -7.02
C ILE A 413 7.50 -48.78 -7.65
N ALA A 414 8.27 -49.01 -8.71
CA ALA A 414 8.36 -50.31 -9.37
C ALA A 414 8.89 -51.41 -8.43
N LEU A 415 9.88 -51.09 -7.58
CA LEU A 415 10.40 -52.01 -6.57
C LEU A 415 9.37 -52.33 -5.48
N ARG A 416 8.57 -51.36 -5.02
CA ARG A 416 7.50 -51.57 -4.04
C ARG A 416 6.35 -52.41 -4.60
N GLU A 417 5.95 -52.18 -5.86
CA GLU A 417 4.98 -53.03 -6.55
C GLU A 417 5.50 -54.46 -6.69
N ARG A 418 6.77 -54.63 -7.07
CA ARG A 418 7.41 -55.93 -7.16
C ARG A 418 7.50 -56.62 -5.80
N GLN A 419 7.82 -55.89 -4.74
CA GLN A 419 7.84 -56.38 -3.37
C GLN A 419 6.46 -56.92 -2.96
N SER A 420 5.39 -56.16 -3.18
CA SER A 420 4.02 -56.56 -2.89
C SER A 420 3.64 -57.83 -3.65
N SER A 421 3.93 -57.88 -4.96
CA SER A 421 3.66 -59.04 -5.82
C SER A 421 4.38 -60.31 -5.35
N LEU A 422 5.65 -60.20 -4.93
CA LEU A 422 6.44 -61.31 -4.40
C LEU A 422 5.91 -61.78 -3.03
N GLN A 423 5.50 -60.84 -2.16
CA GLN A 423 4.90 -61.16 -0.86
C GLN A 423 3.56 -61.89 -1.01
N ASP A 424 2.72 -61.44 -1.94
CA ASP A 424 1.44 -62.11 -2.26
C ASP A 424 1.68 -63.52 -2.81
N SER A 425 2.67 -63.69 -3.67
CA SER A 425 3.04 -65.00 -4.24
C SER A 425 3.54 -65.96 -3.16
N LEU A 426 4.35 -65.48 -2.21
CA LEU A 426 4.80 -66.25 -1.05
C LEU A 426 3.66 -66.61 -0.09
N HIS A 427 2.71 -65.69 0.13
CA HIS A 427 1.55 -65.95 0.96
C HIS A 427 0.65 -67.04 0.35
N ARG A 428 0.42 -67.00 -0.97
CA ARG A 428 -0.35 -68.03 -1.70
C ARG A 428 0.29 -69.42 -1.60
N ILE A 429 1.62 -69.52 -1.70
CA ILE A 429 2.37 -70.77 -1.52
C ILE A 429 2.30 -71.26 -0.05
N ARG A 430 2.21 -70.33 0.91
CA ARG A 430 2.09 -70.67 2.33
C ARG A 430 0.69 -71.16 2.71
N ASP A 431 -0.35 -70.63 2.07
CA ASP A 431 -1.74 -71.00 2.33
C ASP A 431 -2.14 -72.32 1.63
N HIS A 432 -1.47 -72.68 0.53
CA HIS A 432 -1.58 -73.99 -0.10
C HIS A 432 -0.54 -74.94 0.52
N ASP A 433 -0.96 -75.77 1.48
CA ASP A 433 -0.14 -76.78 2.18
C ASP A 433 0.43 -77.87 1.24
N ILE A 434 1.29 -77.52 0.27
CA ILE A 434 1.91 -78.45 -0.68
C ILE A 434 3.36 -78.69 -0.26
N ALA A 435 3.52 -79.54 0.74
CA ALA A 435 4.74 -79.78 1.51
C ALA A 435 5.91 -80.46 0.76
N SER A 436 5.99 -80.48 -0.57
CA SER A 436 7.16 -81.09 -1.24
C SER A 436 7.42 -80.75 -2.71
N GLN A 437 6.50 -80.13 -3.46
CA GLN A 437 6.70 -79.91 -4.90
C GLN A 437 7.21 -78.50 -5.30
N ASN A 438 7.09 -77.50 -4.43
CA ASN A 438 7.47 -76.11 -4.74
C ASN A 438 8.53 -75.51 -3.79
N VAL A 439 9.35 -76.36 -3.14
CA VAL A 439 10.45 -75.88 -2.26
C VAL A 439 11.42 -74.99 -3.06
N ASP A 440 11.78 -75.40 -4.27
CA ASP A 440 12.68 -74.64 -5.13
C ASP A 440 12.10 -73.30 -5.59
N GLU A 441 10.79 -73.25 -5.86
CA GLU A 441 10.09 -72.02 -6.26
C GLU A 441 9.98 -71.04 -5.09
N ARG A 442 9.67 -71.55 -3.89
CA ARG A 442 9.65 -70.74 -2.67
C ARG A 442 11.02 -70.14 -2.34
N VAL A 443 12.09 -70.93 -2.41
CA VAL A 443 13.46 -70.44 -2.17
C VAL A 443 13.86 -69.37 -3.18
N ARG A 444 13.45 -69.51 -4.46
CA ARG A 444 13.66 -68.48 -5.49
C ARG A 444 12.93 -67.18 -5.17
N LEU A 445 11.64 -67.25 -4.82
CA LEU A 445 10.84 -66.07 -4.47
C LEU A 445 11.34 -65.37 -3.20
N GLU A 446 11.77 -66.13 -2.19
CA GLU A 446 12.39 -65.57 -0.97
C GLU A 446 13.71 -64.85 -1.31
N LYS A 447 14.53 -65.41 -2.21
CA LYS A 447 15.76 -64.77 -2.67
C LYS A 447 15.49 -63.47 -3.43
N ASP A 448 14.54 -63.47 -4.37
CA ASP A 448 14.16 -62.29 -5.14
C ASP A 448 13.58 -61.19 -4.23
N LEU A 449 12.79 -61.58 -3.21
CA LEU A 449 12.26 -60.64 -2.22
C LEU A 449 13.36 -60.02 -1.37
N ILE A 450 14.39 -60.79 -0.99
CA ILE A 450 15.56 -60.27 -0.27
C ILE A 450 16.31 -59.28 -1.15
N GLU A 451 16.52 -59.56 -2.44
CA GLU A 451 17.18 -58.64 -3.37
C GLU A 451 16.41 -57.32 -3.50
N VAL A 452 15.09 -57.39 -3.69
CA VAL A 452 14.24 -56.19 -3.78
C VAL A 452 14.27 -55.39 -2.47
N LYS A 453 14.21 -56.05 -1.31
CA LYS A 453 14.32 -55.39 0.00
C LYS A 453 15.69 -54.73 0.22
N GLN A 454 16.79 -55.37 -0.23
CA GLN A 454 18.13 -54.79 -0.17
C GLN A 454 18.23 -53.54 -1.02
N ARG A 455 17.70 -53.56 -2.25
CA ARG A 455 17.63 -52.37 -3.11
C ARG A 455 16.80 -51.25 -2.51
N LEU A 456 15.62 -51.56 -1.94
CA LEU A 456 14.81 -50.56 -1.23
C LEU A 456 15.56 -49.98 -0.03
N SER A 457 16.25 -50.80 0.76
CA SER A 457 17.06 -50.31 1.90
C SER A 457 18.20 -49.39 1.46
N TYR A 458 18.78 -49.63 0.27
CA TYR A 458 19.79 -48.76 -0.30
C TYR A 458 19.22 -47.37 -0.60
N TYR A 459 18.02 -47.28 -1.19
CA TYR A 459 17.35 -45.99 -1.39
C TYR A 459 16.98 -45.33 -0.06
N ASP A 460 16.46 -46.08 0.92
CA ASP A 460 16.11 -45.54 2.25
C ASP A 460 17.33 -44.93 2.97
N HIS A 461 18.49 -45.61 2.93
CA HIS A 461 19.74 -45.09 3.49
C HIS A 461 20.29 -43.88 2.73
N THR A 462 20.14 -43.87 1.41
CA THR A 462 20.58 -42.76 0.56
C THR A 462 19.74 -41.51 0.84
N ILE A 463 18.41 -41.65 0.98
CA ILE A 463 17.48 -40.56 1.33
C ILE A 463 17.77 -39.98 2.72
N LEU A 464 18.02 -40.83 3.72
CA LEU A 464 18.38 -40.39 5.09
C LEU A 464 19.71 -39.63 5.13
N SER A 465 20.67 -40.01 4.27
CA SER A 465 21.96 -39.33 4.17
C SER A 465 21.88 -37.97 3.47
N THR A 466 20.97 -37.81 2.49
CA THR A 466 20.72 -36.53 1.81
C THR A 466 19.94 -35.55 2.70
N GLN A 467 18.98 -36.03 3.50
CA GLN A 467 18.28 -35.20 4.50
C GLN A 467 19.20 -34.69 5.62
N SER A 468 20.32 -35.36 5.87
CA SER A 468 21.32 -34.93 6.87
C SER A 468 22.31 -33.89 6.30
N GLN A 469 22.52 -33.87 4.98
CA GLN A 469 23.36 -32.88 4.28
C GLN A 469 22.56 -31.66 3.77
N SER A 470 21.23 -31.76 3.69
CA SER A 470 20.36 -30.69 3.21
C SER A 470 20.31 -29.48 4.15
N HIS A 471 20.71 -29.58 5.42
CA HIS A 471 20.77 -28.41 6.31
C HIS A 471 21.84 -27.37 5.93
N MET A 472 22.75 -27.66 5.00
CA MET A 472 23.71 -26.68 4.45
C MET A 472 23.44 -26.30 2.97
N SER A 473 22.43 -26.89 2.34
CA SER A 473 22.13 -26.67 0.91
C SER A 473 20.66 -26.40 0.59
N THR A 474 19.77 -26.33 1.59
CA THR A 474 18.42 -25.75 1.45
C THR A 474 18.48 -24.25 1.32
N ILE A 475 18.89 -23.79 0.15
CA ILE A 475 18.46 -22.51 -0.43
C ILE A 475 17.78 -22.93 -1.72
N THR A 476 16.50 -22.60 -1.90
CA THR A 476 15.58 -23.05 -2.96
C THR A 476 14.83 -24.34 -2.63
N SER A 477 13.81 -24.23 -1.76
CA SER A 477 12.65 -25.11 -1.89
C SER A 477 12.06 -24.82 -3.27
N THR A 478 12.18 -25.77 -4.20
CA THR A 478 11.42 -25.73 -5.43
C THR A 478 9.95 -25.70 -5.05
N GLY A 479 9.33 -24.52 -5.14
CA GLY A 479 7.87 -24.44 -5.20
C GLY A 479 7.37 -25.39 -6.29
N ASP A 480 6.17 -25.91 -6.08
CA ASP A 480 5.45 -26.99 -6.79
C ASP A 480 5.23 -26.73 -8.30
N ARG A 481 6.27 -26.31 -9.04
CA ARG A 481 6.25 -25.95 -10.45
C ARG A 481 6.71 -27.13 -11.29
N SER A 482 6.03 -27.37 -12.41
CA SER A 482 6.47 -28.36 -13.38
C SER A 482 7.87 -27.98 -13.93
N SER A 483 8.66 -28.96 -14.38
CA SER A 483 10.00 -28.67 -14.95
C SER A 483 9.94 -27.70 -16.13
N ASP A 484 8.83 -27.74 -16.88
CA ASP A 484 8.60 -26.85 -18.02
C ASP A 484 8.27 -25.42 -17.58
N ASP A 485 7.52 -25.24 -16.48
CA ASP A 485 7.24 -23.91 -15.93
C ASP A 485 8.49 -23.24 -15.36
N HIS A 486 9.34 -23.99 -14.67
CA HIS A 486 10.62 -23.46 -14.17
C HIS A 486 11.55 -23.05 -15.32
N ARG A 487 11.63 -23.87 -16.38
CA ARG A 487 12.41 -23.56 -17.58
C ARG A 487 11.93 -22.29 -18.27
N ASN A 488 10.61 -22.16 -18.45
CA ASN A 488 10.01 -20.97 -19.04
C ASN A 488 10.26 -19.71 -18.19
N PHE A 489 10.13 -19.83 -16.87
CA PHE A 489 10.42 -18.74 -15.95
C PHE A 489 11.88 -18.26 -16.05
N MET A 490 12.84 -19.19 -16.03
CA MET A 490 14.27 -18.87 -16.17
C MET A 490 14.62 -18.28 -17.54
N LEU A 491 13.96 -18.72 -18.60
CA LEU A 491 14.09 -18.12 -19.93
C LEU A 491 13.60 -16.68 -19.93
N VAL A 492 12.40 -16.42 -19.39
CA VAL A 492 11.84 -15.06 -19.29
C VAL A 492 12.79 -14.16 -18.51
N LYS A 493 13.29 -14.62 -17.37
CA LYS A 493 14.27 -13.88 -16.55
C LYS A 493 15.53 -13.52 -17.32
N ARG A 494 16.14 -14.47 -18.03
CA ARG A 494 17.34 -14.23 -18.86
C ARG A 494 17.05 -13.22 -19.98
N LEU A 495 15.90 -13.33 -20.63
CA LEU A 495 15.47 -12.38 -21.67
C LEU A 495 15.24 -10.98 -21.09
N THR A 496 14.61 -10.86 -19.92
CA THR A 496 14.41 -9.59 -19.23
C THR A 496 15.74 -8.90 -18.91
N ILE A 497 16.70 -9.63 -18.34
CA ILE A 497 18.05 -9.08 -18.06
C ILE A 497 18.72 -8.57 -19.35
N LEU A 498 18.62 -9.34 -20.43
CA LEU A 498 19.20 -8.98 -21.72
C LEU A 498 18.49 -7.76 -22.34
N CYS A 499 17.16 -7.70 -22.27
CA CYS A 499 16.38 -6.55 -22.70
C CYS A 499 16.76 -5.28 -21.92
N GLU A 500 16.86 -5.37 -20.60
CA GLU A 500 17.26 -4.24 -19.76
C GLU A 500 18.70 -3.79 -20.08
N LEU A 501 19.65 -4.71 -20.25
CA LEU A 501 21.01 -4.38 -20.71
C LEU A 501 21.00 -3.58 -22.02
N LEU A 502 20.26 -4.06 -23.02
CA LEU A 502 20.18 -3.40 -24.33
C LEU A 502 19.48 -2.05 -24.24
N SER A 503 18.46 -1.92 -23.38
CA SER A 503 17.79 -0.63 -23.15
C SER A 503 18.74 0.44 -22.63
N THR A 504 19.81 0.07 -21.90
CA THR A 504 20.81 1.03 -21.40
C THR A 504 21.64 1.71 -22.49
N THR A 505 21.55 1.24 -23.74
CA THR A 505 22.24 1.80 -24.93
C THR A 505 21.40 2.77 -25.74
N MET A 506 20.08 2.78 -25.54
CA MET A 506 19.20 3.74 -26.19
C MET A 506 19.40 5.12 -25.53
N PRO A 507 19.45 6.21 -26.30
CA PRO A 507 19.69 7.56 -25.80
C PRO A 507 18.63 8.03 -24.80
#